data_AF-A0A351GFK5-F1
#
_entry.id   AF-A0A351GFK5-F1
#
_cell.length_a   1.000
_cell.length_b   1.000
_cell.length_c   1.000
_cell.angle_alpha   90.00
_cell.angle_beta   90.00
_cell.angle_gamma   90.00
#
_symmetry.space_group_name_H-M   'P 1'
#
loop_
_entity.id
_entity.type
_entity.pdbx_description
1 polymer ?
#
loop_
_entity_poly.entity_id
_entity_poly.type
_entity_poly.pdbx_seq_one_letter_code
_entity_poly.pdbx_strand_id
1 'polypeptide(L)'
;MKVDEITAMWLKDAVIDDVELDTESLKIPSLHAKYLKVLYEEKLKLKSYVIKRKTFARVLSEYYRGDLNNKEDLEEIGRDPWSRTVLKQDIASYVDSDHDMIKLLTKMSYQEEVVSLLEDILKNINNRGFQIKNTIDWRRLTQFGI
;
A
#
# COMPACT_ATOMS: atom_id res chain seq x y z
N MET A 1 -7.67 3.56 1.36
CA MET A 1 -8.60 2.73 2.15
C MET A 1 -7.93 2.30 3.44
N LYS A 2 -8.70 1.86 4.44
CA LYS A 2 -8.13 1.20 5.62
C LYS A 2 -7.97 -0.30 5.36
N VAL A 3 -6.96 -0.90 5.98
CA VAL A 3 -6.74 -2.36 5.95
C VAL A 3 -8.01 -3.12 6.35
N ASP A 4 -8.69 -2.70 7.43
CA ASP A 4 -9.90 -3.36 7.92
C ASP A 4 -11.04 -3.38 6.89
N GLU A 5 -11.17 -2.32 6.09
CA GLU A 5 -12.18 -2.22 5.04
C GLU A 5 -11.88 -3.20 3.90
N ILE A 6 -10.61 -3.26 3.46
CA ILE A 6 -10.17 -4.18 2.41
C ILE A 6 -10.35 -5.63 2.88
N THR A 7 -9.96 -5.94 4.11
CA THR A 7 -10.12 -7.27 4.71
C THR A 7 -11.59 -7.66 4.81
N ALA A 8 -12.46 -6.75 5.27
CA ALA A 8 -13.90 -7.01 5.34
C ALA A 8 -14.55 -7.23 3.97
N MET A 9 -14.08 -6.51 2.93
CA MET A 9 -14.50 -6.77 1.55
C MET A 9 -14.03 -8.14 1.07
N TRP A 10 -12.76 -8.47 1.34
CA TRP A 10 -12.17 -9.74 0.91
C TRP A 10 -12.79 -10.94 1.59
N LEU A 11 -13.07 -10.87 2.90
CA LEU A 11 -13.75 -11.93 3.63
C LEU A 11 -15.09 -12.34 2.99
N LYS A 12 -15.81 -11.38 2.39
CA LYS A 12 -17.07 -11.64 1.69
C LYS A 12 -16.83 -12.27 0.31
N ASP A 13 -15.85 -11.75 -0.42
CA ASP A 13 -15.58 -12.18 -1.80
C ASP A 13 -14.78 -13.49 -1.88
N ALA A 14 -14.07 -13.88 -0.82
CA ALA A 14 -13.22 -15.07 -0.78
C ALA A 14 -14.02 -16.38 -0.74
N VAL A 15 -15.28 -16.33 -0.27
CA VAL A 15 -16.13 -17.51 -0.12
C VAL A 15 -16.41 -18.13 -1.50
N ILE A 16 -16.15 -19.42 -1.65
CA ILE A 16 -16.51 -20.19 -2.85
C ILE A 16 -17.80 -20.94 -2.54
N ASP A 17 -18.86 -20.65 -3.30
CA ASP A 17 -20.06 -21.48 -3.31
C ASP A 17 -19.71 -22.83 -3.95
N ASP A 18 -19.80 -23.89 -3.16
CA ASP A 18 -19.46 -25.22 -3.64
C ASP A 18 -20.58 -25.82 -4.48
N VAL A 19 -21.82 -25.33 -4.44
CA VAL A 19 -22.91 -25.83 -5.29
C VAL A 19 -22.74 -25.29 -6.71
N GLU A 20 -22.53 -23.98 -6.85
CA GLU A 20 -22.52 -23.23 -8.11
C GLU A 20 -21.09 -22.94 -8.62
N LEU A 21 -20.27 -23.99 -8.77
CA LEU A 21 -18.83 -23.87 -9.10
C LEU A 21 -18.54 -23.26 -10.48
N ASP A 22 -19.44 -23.44 -11.44
CA ASP A 22 -19.36 -22.82 -12.77
C ASP A 22 -19.58 -21.31 -12.67
N THR A 23 -20.57 -20.88 -11.92
CA THR A 23 -20.84 -19.47 -11.61
C THR A 23 -19.67 -18.85 -10.85
N GLU A 24 -19.09 -19.56 -9.88
CA GLU A 24 -17.89 -19.09 -9.15
C GLU A 24 -16.67 -18.91 -10.05
N SER A 25 -16.52 -19.75 -11.07
CA SER A 25 -15.47 -19.60 -12.08
C SER A 25 -15.65 -18.33 -12.91
N LEU A 26 -16.89 -18.04 -13.32
CA LEU A 26 -17.25 -16.83 -14.08
C LEU A 26 -17.09 -15.54 -13.28
N LYS A 27 -17.13 -15.59 -11.95
CA LYS A 27 -16.91 -14.42 -11.07
C LYS A 27 -15.44 -13.98 -11.00
N ILE A 28 -14.47 -14.86 -11.32
CA ILE A 28 -13.03 -14.57 -11.16
C ILE A 28 -12.60 -13.28 -11.88
N PRO A 29 -12.93 -13.04 -13.18
CA PRO A 29 -12.52 -11.81 -13.86
C PRO A 29 -13.13 -10.55 -13.23
N SER A 30 -14.38 -10.62 -12.75
CA SER A 30 -15.05 -9.50 -12.08
C SER A 30 -14.41 -9.17 -10.74
N LEU A 31 -14.08 -10.19 -9.93
CA LEU A 31 -13.32 -10.01 -8.69
C LEU A 31 -11.93 -9.45 -8.97
N HIS A 32 -11.23 -9.99 -9.97
CA HIS A 32 -9.91 -9.49 -10.37
C HIS A 32 -9.98 -8.00 -10.74
N ALA A 33 -10.92 -7.61 -11.60
CA ALA A 33 -11.11 -6.21 -12.00
C ALA A 33 -11.40 -5.28 -10.81
N LYS A 34 -12.24 -5.73 -9.87
CA LYS A 34 -12.58 -4.98 -8.65
C LYS A 34 -11.34 -4.67 -7.82
N TYR A 35 -10.54 -5.68 -7.47
CA TYR A 35 -9.36 -5.49 -6.62
C TYR A 35 -8.18 -4.85 -7.37
N LEU A 36 -8.07 -5.08 -8.68
CA LEU A 36 -7.06 -4.44 -9.52
C LEU A 36 -7.23 -2.91 -9.55
N LYS A 37 -8.48 -2.44 -9.69
CA LYS A 37 -8.78 -1.00 -9.64
C LYS A 37 -8.30 -0.39 -8.32
N VAL A 38 -8.69 -0.99 -7.19
CA VAL A 38 -8.29 -0.52 -5.86
C VAL A 38 -6.77 -0.54 -5.69
N LEU A 39 -6.11 -1.60 -6.15
CA LEU A 39 -4.65 -1.71 -6.11
C LEU A 39 -3.97 -0.54 -6.83
N TYR A 40 -4.41 -0.19 -8.04
CA TYR A 40 -3.81 0.91 -8.78
C TYR A 40 -4.03 2.27 -8.11
N GLU A 41 -5.22 2.52 -7.57
CA GLU A 41 -5.51 3.74 -6.81
C GLU A 41 -4.56 3.88 -5.60
N GLU A 42 -4.40 2.81 -4.83
CA GLU A 42 -3.52 2.78 -3.65
C GLU A 42 -2.03 2.82 -4.03
N LYS A 43 -1.61 2.24 -5.16
CA LYS A 43 -0.25 2.39 -5.72
C LYS A 43 0.06 3.82 -6.13
N LEU A 44 -0.87 4.50 -6.79
CA LEU A 44 -0.71 5.92 -7.16
C LEU A 44 -0.57 6.78 -5.90
N LYS A 45 -1.35 6.48 -4.86
CA LYS A 45 -1.24 7.15 -3.56
C LYS A 45 0.12 6.91 -2.90
N LEU A 46 0.63 5.68 -2.89
CA LEU A 46 1.99 5.39 -2.40
C LEU A 46 3.05 6.18 -3.17
N LYS A 47 2.95 6.21 -4.51
CA LYS A 47 3.87 6.98 -5.36
C LYS A 47 3.84 8.47 -5.03
N SER A 48 2.68 9.02 -4.71
CA SER A 48 2.56 10.41 -4.26
C SER A 48 3.34 10.67 -2.96
N TYR A 49 3.34 9.72 -2.02
CA TYR A 49 4.11 9.84 -0.78
C TYR A 49 5.61 9.73 -1.02
N VAL A 50 6.06 8.83 -1.92
CA VAL A 50 7.47 8.73 -2.31
C VAL A 50 8.00 10.05 -2.86
N ILE A 51 7.23 10.72 -3.72
CA ILE A 51 7.59 12.03 -4.29
C ILE A 51 7.62 13.11 -3.19
N LYS A 52 6.61 13.13 -2.31
CA LYS A 52 6.56 14.03 -1.15
C LYS A 52 7.76 13.83 -0.23
N ARG A 53 8.19 12.59 0.02
CA ARG A 53 9.35 12.30 0.85
C ARG A 53 10.62 12.88 0.26
N LYS A 54 10.83 12.70 -1.05
CA LYS A 54 12.02 13.21 -1.74
C LYS A 54 12.10 14.73 -1.70
N THR A 55 10.97 15.40 -1.93
CA THR A 55 10.88 16.87 -1.87
C THR A 55 11.08 17.38 -0.45
N PHE A 56 10.43 16.76 0.53
CA PHE A 56 10.53 17.15 1.93
C PHE A 56 11.93 16.90 2.53
N ALA A 57 12.57 15.78 2.19
CA ALA A 57 13.95 15.49 2.62
C ALA A 57 14.94 16.55 2.14
N ARG A 58 14.76 17.08 0.91
CA ARG A 58 15.57 18.19 0.39
C ARG A 58 15.38 19.44 1.25
N VAL A 59 14.12 19.83 1.49
CA VAL A 59 13.78 21.02 2.28
C VAL A 59 14.32 20.91 3.71
N LEU A 60 14.13 19.77 4.37
CA LEU A 60 14.70 19.55 5.70
C LEU A 60 16.23 19.55 5.69
N SER A 61 16.87 19.06 4.64
CA SER A 61 18.33 19.12 4.52
C SER A 61 18.84 20.56 4.43
N GLU A 62 18.14 21.43 3.68
CA GLU A 62 18.43 22.86 3.59
C GLU A 62 18.19 23.55 4.93
N TYR A 63 17.11 23.19 5.62
CA TYR A 63 16.79 23.68 6.96
C TYR A 63 17.87 23.33 8.00
N TYR A 64 18.24 22.05 8.14
CA TYR A 64 19.23 21.63 9.14
C TYR A 64 20.66 22.08 8.83
N ARG A 65 20.95 22.41 7.57
CA ARG A 65 22.21 23.06 7.20
C ARG A 65 22.24 24.55 7.58
N GLY A 66 21.07 25.16 7.76
CA GLY A 66 20.92 26.60 7.96
C GLY A 66 20.88 27.42 6.66
N ASP A 67 20.80 26.74 5.50
CA ASP A 67 20.65 27.40 4.19
C ASP A 67 19.24 27.97 4.02
N LEU A 68 18.24 27.35 4.66
CA LEU A 68 16.85 27.81 4.69
C LEU A 68 16.64 28.83 5.82
N ASN A 69 16.76 30.12 5.50
CA ASN A 69 16.80 31.19 6.50
C ASN A 69 15.96 32.43 6.16
N ASN A 70 15.31 32.48 5.00
CA ASN A 70 14.35 33.53 4.69
C ASN A 70 13.05 33.29 5.48
N LYS A 71 12.29 34.35 5.72
CA LYS A 71 11.08 34.26 6.55
C LYS A 71 9.97 33.50 5.83
N GLU A 72 9.90 33.67 4.51
CA GLU A 72 8.87 33.10 3.65
C GLU A 72 8.93 31.56 3.59
N ASP A 73 10.10 30.96 3.37
CA ASP A 73 10.20 29.50 3.27
C ASP A 73 10.08 28.84 4.65
N LEU A 74 10.51 29.53 5.71
CA LEU A 74 10.33 29.11 7.10
C LEU A 74 8.86 29.12 7.52
N GLU A 75 8.09 30.12 7.08
CA GLU A 75 6.63 30.17 7.25
C GLU A 75 5.95 29.02 6.49
N GLU A 76 6.42 28.65 5.29
CA GLU A 76 5.87 27.54 4.50
C GLU A 76 6.00 26.18 5.22
N ILE A 77 7.12 25.95 5.90
CA ILE A 77 7.33 24.72 6.69
C ILE A 77 6.88 24.85 8.16
N GLY A 78 6.45 26.04 8.58
CA GLY A 78 6.01 26.33 9.95
C GLY A 78 7.11 26.15 10.99
N ARG A 79 8.35 26.56 10.70
CA ARG A 79 9.50 26.39 11.60
C ARG A 79 10.25 27.69 11.83
N ASP A 80 10.82 27.83 13.02
CA ASP A 80 11.78 28.89 13.32
C ASP A 80 13.14 28.61 12.69
N PRO A 81 13.96 29.65 12.44
CA PRO A 81 15.32 29.49 11.92
C PRO A 81 16.15 28.51 12.75
N TRP A 82 16.86 27.62 12.07
CA TRP A 82 17.72 26.65 12.73
C TRP A 82 18.98 27.34 13.29
N SER A 83 19.20 27.22 14.60
CA SER A 83 20.27 27.95 15.30
C SER A 83 21.57 27.16 15.49
N ARG A 84 21.59 25.87 15.17
CA ARG A 84 22.73 24.98 15.42
C ARG A 84 23.48 24.66 14.13
N THR A 85 24.79 24.58 14.20
CA THR A 85 25.59 24.03 13.10
C THR A 85 25.53 22.51 13.13
N VAL A 86 24.94 21.91 12.10
CA VAL A 86 24.94 20.45 11.89
C VAL A 86 26.03 20.10 10.87
N LEU A 87 26.86 19.09 11.17
CA LEU A 87 27.87 18.63 10.24
C LEU A 87 27.21 17.99 9.01
N LYS A 88 27.80 18.18 7.82
CA LYS A 88 27.26 17.66 6.56
C LYS A 88 26.97 16.16 6.59
N GLN A 89 27.80 15.39 7.30
CA GLN A 89 27.63 13.93 7.47
C GLN A 89 26.44 13.56 8.36
N ASP A 90 26.04 14.44 9.27
CA ASP A 90 24.96 14.18 10.24
C ASP A 90 23.59 14.64 9.73
N ILE A 91 23.53 15.49 8.69
CA ILE A 91 22.28 16.06 8.16
C ILE A 91 21.25 14.97 7.87
N ALA A 92 21.64 13.88 7.22
CA ALA A 92 20.72 12.79 6.90
C ALA A 92 20.06 12.21 8.17
N SER A 93 20.83 12.03 9.24
CA SER A 93 20.31 11.55 10.53
C SER A 93 19.29 12.50 11.14
N TYR A 94 19.51 13.82 11.05
CA TYR A 94 18.54 14.83 11.49
C TYR A 94 17.25 14.80 10.66
N VAL A 95 17.38 14.70 9.34
CA VAL A 95 16.23 14.59 8.42
C VAL A 95 15.42 13.34 8.72
N ASP A 96 16.07 12.19 8.88
CA ASP A 96 15.40 10.91 9.12
C ASP A 96 14.74 10.86 10.51
N SER A 97 15.32 11.55 11.49
CA SER A 97 14.80 11.64 12.86
C SER A 97 13.79 12.78 13.04
N ASP A 98 13.54 13.60 12.01
CA ASP A 98 12.60 14.70 12.07
C ASP A 98 11.17 14.17 12.28
N HIS A 99 10.42 14.82 13.18
CA HIS A 99 9.08 14.37 13.54
C HIS A 99 8.09 14.34 12.36
N ASP A 100 8.17 15.31 11.44
CA ASP A 100 7.28 15.33 10.28
C ASP A 100 7.74 14.35 9.20
N MET A 101 9.06 14.09 9.11
CA MET A 101 9.59 13.02 8.26
C MET A 101 9.13 11.66 8.75
N ILE A 102 9.24 11.41 10.06
CA ILE A 102 8.75 10.18 10.70
C ILE A 102 7.26 9.98 10.41
N LYS A 103 6.42 11.01 10.59
CA LYS A 103 4.99 10.92 10.25
C LYS A 103 4.75 10.56 8.79
N LEU A 104 5.52 11.12 7.86
CA LEU A 104 5.40 10.80 6.44
C LEU A 104 5.83 9.36 6.15
N LEU A 105 6.93 8.90 6.75
CA LEU A 105 7.41 7.53 6.66
C LEU A 105 6.40 6.53 7.24
N THR A 106 5.78 6.83 8.38
CA THR A 106 4.71 6.00 8.96
C THR A 106 3.53 5.88 8.00
N LYS A 107 3.10 6.98 7.36
CA LYS A 107 2.04 6.96 6.35
C LYS A 107 2.43 6.15 5.12
N MET A 108 3.68 6.24 4.68
CA MET A 108 4.21 5.46 3.58
C MET A 108 4.21 3.96 3.89
N SER A 109 4.76 3.57 5.04
CA SER A 109 4.82 2.18 5.48
C SER A 109 3.42 1.57 5.59
N TYR A 110 2.45 2.28 6.19
CA TYR A 110 1.07 1.82 6.20
C TYR A 110 0.49 1.63 4.79
N GLN A 111 0.81 2.55 3.88
CA GLN A 111 0.36 2.48 2.50
C GLN A 111 1.00 1.32 1.72
N GLU A 112 2.25 0.97 2.03
CA GLU A 112 2.95 -0.22 1.49
C GLU A 112 2.24 -1.51 1.92
N GLU A 113 1.86 -1.62 3.20
CA GLU A 113 1.09 -2.76 3.71
C GLU A 113 -0.27 -2.90 3.00
N VAL A 114 -0.96 -1.78 2.77
CA VAL A 114 -2.22 -1.76 2.00
C VAL A 114 -2.03 -2.29 0.58
N VAL A 115 -0.95 -1.87 -0.09
CA VAL A 115 -0.63 -2.33 -1.45
C VAL A 115 -0.27 -3.82 -1.43
N SER A 116 0.55 -4.29 -0.49
CA SER A 116 0.92 -5.70 -0.34
C SER A 116 -0.30 -6.60 -0.13
N LEU A 117 -1.22 -6.20 0.75
CA LEU A 117 -2.47 -6.92 0.99
C LEU A 117 -3.28 -7.11 -0.30
N LEU A 118 -3.44 -6.06 -1.09
CA LEU A 118 -4.18 -6.10 -2.36
C LEU A 118 -3.49 -6.97 -3.41
N GLU A 119 -2.15 -6.97 -3.46
CA GLU A 119 -1.38 -7.87 -4.32
C GLU A 119 -1.58 -9.34 -3.94
N ASP A 120 -1.59 -9.64 -2.64
CA ASP A 120 -1.84 -11.00 -2.16
C ASP A 120 -3.27 -11.47 -2.41
N ILE A 121 -4.26 -10.58 -2.28
CA ILE A 121 -5.65 -10.84 -2.68
C ILE A 121 -5.73 -11.17 -4.17
N LEU A 122 -5.09 -10.38 -5.05
CA LEU A 122 -5.09 -10.66 -6.49
C LEU A 122 -4.42 -12.01 -6.82
N LYS A 123 -3.32 -12.36 -6.15
CA LYS A 123 -2.71 -13.69 -6.29
C LYS A 123 -3.70 -14.79 -5.90
N ASN A 124 -4.45 -14.62 -4.82
CA ASN A 124 -5.46 -15.58 -4.40
C ASN A 124 -6.58 -15.71 -5.44
N ILE A 125 -7.10 -14.59 -5.96
CA ILE A 125 -8.12 -14.57 -7.02
C ILE A 125 -7.62 -15.30 -8.28
N ASN A 126 -6.37 -15.09 -8.68
CA ASN A 126 -5.78 -15.79 -9.83
C ASN A 126 -5.66 -17.30 -9.60
N ASN A 127 -5.35 -17.71 -8.37
CA ASN A 127 -5.28 -19.13 -7.99
C ASN A 127 -6.68 -19.78 -7.82
N ARG A 128 -7.74 -18.98 -7.69
CA ARG A 128 -9.11 -19.46 -7.46
C ARG A 128 -9.60 -20.40 -8.56
N GLY A 129 -9.22 -20.15 -9.82
CA GLY A 129 -9.58 -21.03 -10.95
C GLY A 129 -9.03 -22.45 -10.80
N PHE A 130 -7.82 -22.59 -10.28
CA PHE A 130 -7.22 -23.89 -9.98
C PHE A 130 -7.93 -24.59 -8.81
N GLN A 131 -8.29 -23.85 -7.76
CA GLN A 131 -9.05 -24.38 -6.63
C GLN A 131 -10.41 -24.93 -7.07
N ILE A 132 -11.16 -24.16 -7.87
CA ILE A 132 -12.45 -24.58 -8.42
C ILE A 132 -12.30 -25.82 -9.30
N LYS A 133 -11.31 -25.84 -10.20
CA LYS A 133 -11.03 -27.02 -11.05
C LYS A 133 -10.75 -28.26 -10.19
N ASN A 134 -9.92 -28.14 -9.16
CA ASN A 134 -9.63 -29.26 -8.27
C ASN A 134 -10.87 -29.76 -7.52
N THR A 135 -11.75 -28.85 -7.07
CA THR A 135 -13.03 -29.23 -6.46
C THR A 135 -13.92 -30.00 -7.43
N ILE A 136 -14.00 -29.56 -8.69
CA ILE A 136 -14.76 -30.26 -9.75
C ILE A 136 -14.15 -31.64 -10.03
N ASP A 137 -12.83 -31.72 -10.16
CA ASP A 137 -12.12 -32.97 -10.44
C ASP A 137 -12.30 -33.97 -9.27
N TRP A 138 -12.23 -33.50 -8.02
CA TRP A 138 -12.52 -34.31 -6.84
C TRP A 138 -13.95 -34.87 -6.85
N ARG A 139 -14.95 -34.03 -7.17
CA ARG A 139 -16.35 -34.47 -7.25
C ARG A 139 -16.56 -35.55 -8.30
N ARG A 140 -15.94 -35.38 -9.48
CA ARG A 140 -15.97 -36.41 -10.53
C ARG A 140 -15.44 -37.73 -10.00
N LEU A 141 -14.27 -37.75 -9.34
CA LEU A 141 -13.71 -38.96 -8.76
C LEU A 141 -14.66 -39.62 -7.75
N THR A 142 -15.31 -38.85 -6.89
CA THR A 142 -16.23 -39.38 -5.88
C THR A 142 -17.57 -39.87 -6.45
N GLN A 143 -18.04 -39.29 -7.57
CA GLN A 143 -19.28 -39.73 -8.23
C GLN A 143 -19.12 -41.05 -9.00
N PHE A 144 -17.90 -41.38 -9.45
CA PHE A 144 -17.59 -42.64 -10.14
C PHE A 144 -16.94 -43.70 -9.22
N GLY A 145 -16.91 -43.45 -7.91
CA GLY A 145 -16.31 -44.33 -6.88
C GLY A 145 -17.28 -45.30 -6.20
N ILE A 146 -18.43 -45.59 -6.81
CA ILE A 146 -19.37 -46.67 -6.45
C ILE A 146 -19.54 -47.59 -7.66
#